data_AF-A0A7S3MFK5-F1
#
_entry.id   AF-A0A7S3MFK5-F1
#
_cell.length_a   1.000
_cell.length_b   1.000
_cell.length_c   1.000
_cell.angle_alpha   90.00
_cell.angle_beta   90.00
_cell.angle_gamma   90.00
#
_symmetry.space_group_name_H-M   'P 1'
#
loop_
_entity.id
_entity.type
_entity.pdbx_description
1 polymer ?
#
loop_
_entity_poly.entity_id
_entity_poly.type
_entity_poly.pdbx_seq_one_letter_code
_entity_poly.pdbx_strand_id
1 'polypeptide(L)'
;ASAPAPPAPAPVAAAAAAGGAKAEKGKLRCKRFGCNKHFDPDAEPQEECVHHKAAPVFHETAKWWSCCTEKKAYDWEQFMKIPGCQKGTHSENADDQGKRYLGGSDLRGDCAPVRLDADAPRDPRHKLGDMRRGLIAIGVDGDLFDKVWGKLAAESGGDIDKVVTTFATRFGALLDNPQ
;
A
#
# COMPACT_ATOMS: atom_id res chain seq x y z
N ALA A 1 -2.57 -58.35 -14.07
CA ALA A 1 -1.19 -57.89 -14.29
C ALA A 1 -1.09 -56.45 -13.79
N SER A 2 -0.46 -56.25 -12.63
CA SER A 2 -0.23 -54.92 -12.06
C SER A 2 1.24 -54.61 -12.29
N ALA A 3 1.54 -53.58 -13.08
CA ALA A 3 2.91 -53.15 -13.34
C ALA A 3 3.48 -52.47 -12.07
N PRO A 4 4.73 -52.76 -11.66
CA PRO A 4 5.36 -52.07 -10.55
C PRO A 4 5.69 -50.62 -10.93
N ALA A 5 5.48 -49.71 -9.97
CA ALA A 5 5.77 -48.29 -10.11
C ALA A 5 7.27 -48.01 -10.37
N PRO A 6 7.61 -46.95 -11.13
CA PRO A 6 9.00 -46.57 -11.37
C PRO A 6 9.69 -46.06 -10.09
N PRO A 7 11.02 -46.23 -9.96
CA PRO A 7 11.77 -45.82 -8.77
C PRO A 7 11.83 -44.30 -8.62
N ALA A 8 11.80 -43.83 -7.37
CA ALA A 8 11.94 -42.43 -7.00
C ALA A 8 13.26 -41.81 -7.51
N PRO A 9 13.27 -40.53 -7.91
CA PRO A 9 14.49 -39.87 -8.36
C PRO A 9 15.49 -39.71 -7.20
N ALA A 10 16.75 -40.07 -7.47
CA ALA A 10 17.88 -39.88 -6.57
C ALA A 10 18.13 -38.39 -6.24
N PRO A 11 18.65 -38.05 -5.05
CA PRO A 11 18.98 -36.68 -4.70
C PRO A 11 20.13 -36.18 -5.59
N VAL A 12 19.84 -35.21 -6.45
CA VAL A 12 20.88 -34.47 -7.17
C VAL A 12 21.68 -33.67 -6.16
N ALA A 13 22.98 -33.95 -6.12
CA ALA A 13 23.95 -33.37 -5.22
C ALA A 13 23.90 -31.83 -5.23
N ALA A 14 23.83 -31.25 -4.03
CA ALA A 14 23.94 -29.82 -3.81
C ALA A 14 25.36 -29.37 -4.20
N ALA A 15 25.50 -28.80 -5.39
CA ALA A 15 26.67 -28.03 -5.75
C ALA A 15 26.55 -26.65 -5.09
N ALA A 16 27.48 -26.37 -4.19
CA ALA A 16 27.57 -25.16 -3.41
C ALA A 16 27.91 -23.89 -4.24
N ALA A 17 27.62 -22.75 -3.61
CA ALA A 17 28.04 -21.36 -3.88
C ALA A 17 27.19 -20.56 -4.90
N ALA A 18 26.84 -19.29 -4.68
CA ALA A 18 27.51 -18.22 -3.92
C ALA A 18 26.50 -17.46 -3.02
N GLY A 19 26.77 -17.17 -1.75
CA GLY A 19 27.96 -16.45 -1.30
C GLY A 19 27.66 -14.95 -1.34
N GLY A 20 27.00 -14.43 -0.29
CA GLY A 20 26.81 -13.00 -0.11
C GLY A 20 28.18 -12.33 -0.08
N ALA A 21 28.53 -11.62 -1.14
CA ALA A 21 29.76 -10.85 -1.21
C ALA A 21 29.79 -9.88 -0.03
N LYS A 22 30.87 -9.93 0.75
CA LYS A 22 31.12 -8.96 1.84
C LYS A 22 31.06 -7.56 1.24
N ALA A 23 30.31 -6.66 1.86
CA ALA A 23 30.27 -5.27 1.46
C ALA A 23 31.68 -4.69 1.60
N GLU A 24 32.35 -4.40 0.48
CA GLU A 24 33.60 -3.64 0.51
C GLU A 24 33.27 -2.22 0.98
N LYS A 25 34.04 -1.72 1.96
CA LYS A 25 33.87 -0.38 2.51
C LYS A 25 33.88 0.65 1.37
N GLY A 26 32.74 1.33 1.18
CA GLY A 26 32.57 2.38 0.16
C GLY A 26 31.65 2.02 -1.02
N LYS A 27 31.33 0.75 -1.25
CA LYS A 27 30.47 0.35 -2.37
C LYS A 27 29.00 0.23 -1.95
N LEU A 28 28.12 0.88 -2.70
CA LEU A 28 26.66 0.85 -2.52
C LEU A 28 26.05 -0.33 -3.26
N ARG A 29 25.02 -0.95 -2.70
CA ARG A 29 24.28 -2.01 -3.40
C ARG A 29 23.25 -1.41 -4.36
N CYS A 30 23.32 -1.81 -5.62
CA CYS A 30 22.31 -1.46 -6.61
C CYS A 30 20.94 -1.98 -6.16
N LYS A 31 19.99 -1.06 -6.04
CA LYS A 31 18.61 -1.39 -5.71
C LYS A 31 17.74 -1.61 -6.94
N ARG A 32 18.22 -1.65 -8.18
CA ARG A 32 17.38 -2.03 -9.34
C ARG A 32 17.02 -3.52 -9.31
N PHE A 33 15.85 -3.92 -9.84
CA PHE A 33 15.38 -5.31 -9.79
C PHE A 33 16.33 -6.26 -10.53
N GLY A 34 16.74 -7.36 -9.87
CA GLY A 34 17.59 -8.39 -10.46
C GLY A 34 19.07 -8.04 -10.65
N CYS A 35 19.51 -6.82 -10.35
CA CYS A 35 20.92 -6.44 -10.49
C CYS A 35 21.77 -6.96 -9.32
N ASN A 36 21.45 -6.55 -8.09
CA ASN A 36 22.13 -6.94 -6.84
C ASN A 36 23.66 -6.72 -6.78
N LYS A 37 24.27 -6.08 -7.78
CA LYS A 37 25.70 -5.73 -7.78
C LYS A 37 26.00 -4.59 -6.81
N HIS A 38 27.22 -4.55 -6.30
CA HIS A 38 27.73 -3.38 -5.59
C HIS A 38 28.46 -2.47 -6.58
N PHE A 39 28.22 -1.17 -6.50
CA PHE A 39 28.83 -0.15 -7.35
C PHE A 39 29.36 0.98 -6.48
N ASP A 40 30.34 1.71 -7.01
CA ASP A 40 30.86 2.92 -6.39
C ASP A 40 30.21 4.12 -7.11
N PRO A 41 29.48 5.00 -6.41
CA PRO A 41 28.85 6.17 -7.03
C PRO A 41 29.87 7.20 -7.53
N ASP A 42 31.09 7.19 -7.00
CA ASP A 42 32.13 8.18 -7.30
C ASP A 42 33.17 7.65 -8.32
N ALA A 43 33.08 6.38 -8.72
CA ALA A 43 34.00 5.77 -9.67
C ALA A 43 33.53 5.95 -11.12
N GLU A 44 34.35 6.61 -11.94
CA GLU A 44 34.20 6.63 -13.40
C GLU A 44 35.27 5.76 -14.08
N PRO A 45 34.92 4.94 -15.10
CA PRO A 45 33.59 4.73 -15.66
C PRO A 45 32.74 3.78 -14.80
N GLN A 46 31.45 4.10 -14.67
CA GLN A 46 30.53 3.24 -13.94
C GLN A 46 30.11 2.02 -14.77
N GLU A 47 30.06 0.84 -14.14
CA GLU A 47 29.58 -0.38 -14.80
C GLU A 47 28.13 -0.23 -15.29
N GLU A 48 27.83 -0.87 -16.43
CA GLU A 48 26.47 -0.90 -16.96
C GLU A 48 25.57 -1.79 -16.10
N CYS A 49 24.47 -1.22 -15.59
CA CYS A 49 23.49 -1.93 -14.79
C CYS A 49 22.47 -2.65 -15.67
N VAL A 50 22.61 -3.97 -15.79
CA VAL A 50 21.61 -4.85 -16.39
C VAL A 50 20.58 -5.26 -15.34
N HIS A 51 19.32 -4.86 -15.53
CA HIS A 51 18.25 -5.01 -14.54
C HIS A 51 16.90 -5.29 -15.19
N HIS A 52 15.90 -5.67 -14.37
CA HIS A 52 14.51 -5.81 -14.76
C HIS A 52 13.75 -4.50 -14.51
N LYS A 53 12.90 -4.10 -15.45
CA LYS A 53 12.10 -2.87 -15.34
C LYS A 53 11.00 -2.97 -14.29
N ALA A 54 10.42 -4.16 -14.14
CA ALA A 54 9.19 -4.37 -13.41
C ALA A 54 9.31 -5.51 -12.39
N ALA A 55 8.37 -5.56 -11.45
CA ALA A 55 8.39 -6.44 -10.28
C ALA A 55 8.32 -7.95 -10.63
N PRO A 56 8.77 -8.82 -9.71
CA PRO A 56 8.61 -10.26 -9.87
C PRO A 56 7.15 -10.68 -9.73
N VAL A 57 6.77 -11.75 -10.41
CA VAL A 57 5.44 -12.36 -10.38
C VAL A 57 5.59 -13.83 -10.03
N PHE A 58 4.76 -14.29 -9.10
CA PHE A 58 4.69 -15.66 -8.65
C PHE A 58 3.25 -16.16 -8.81
N HIS A 59 3.05 -17.13 -9.70
CA HIS A 59 1.73 -17.71 -9.99
C HIS A 59 1.87 -19.18 -10.33
N GLU A 60 1.01 -20.04 -9.79
CA GLU A 60 0.99 -21.48 -10.08
C GLU A 60 2.39 -22.12 -10.05
N THR A 61 3.17 -21.81 -9.00
CA THR A 61 4.58 -22.26 -8.79
C THR A 61 5.63 -21.68 -9.75
N ALA A 62 5.21 -21.10 -10.89
CA ALA A 62 6.06 -20.38 -11.80
C ALA A 62 6.44 -18.99 -11.25
N LYS A 63 7.68 -18.59 -11.53
CA LYS A 63 8.33 -17.38 -11.04
C LYS A 63 8.95 -16.66 -12.24
N TRP A 64 8.61 -15.40 -12.45
CA TRP A 64 9.15 -14.62 -13.56
C TRP A 64 9.16 -13.13 -13.24
N TRP A 65 9.79 -12.33 -14.09
CA TRP A 65 9.73 -10.87 -13.98
C TRP A 65 8.61 -10.36 -14.88
N SER A 66 7.77 -9.43 -14.42
CA SER A 66 6.64 -8.92 -15.21
C SER A 66 7.06 -8.31 -16.55
N CYS A 67 8.29 -7.81 -16.67
CA CYS A 67 8.88 -7.35 -17.93
C CYS A 67 9.47 -8.48 -18.83
N CYS A 68 9.55 -9.71 -18.33
CA CYS A 68 10.13 -10.90 -18.99
C CYS A 68 9.21 -12.12 -18.82
N THR A 69 7.98 -12.06 -19.34
CA THR A 69 6.94 -13.09 -19.15
C THR A 69 7.29 -14.45 -19.75
N GLU A 70 8.13 -14.47 -20.77
CA GLU A 70 8.60 -15.70 -21.44
C GLU A 70 9.66 -16.46 -20.62
N LYS A 71 10.41 -15.77 -19.77
CA LYS A 71 11.49 -16.35 -18.96
C LYS A 71 10.94 -16.79 -17.61
N LYS A 72 10.21 -17.92 -17.61
CA LYS A 72 9.65 -18.52 -16.39
C LYS A 72 10.63 -19.51 -15.77
N ALA A 73 10.75 -19.44 -14.47
CA ALA A 73 11.49 -20.40 -13.65
C ALA A 73 10.53 -21.07 -12.67
N TYR A 74 10.75 -22.34 -12.38
CA TYR A 74 9.94 -23.08 -11.39
C TYR A 74 10.66 -23.19 -10.05
N ASP A 75 11.98 -23.08 -10.07
CA ASP A 75 12.83 -23.03 -8.88
C ASP A 75 13.32 -21.60 -8.57
N TRP A 76 13.62 -21.32 -7.31
CA TRP A 76 14.08 -20.01 -6.85
C TRP A 76 15.45 -19.62 -7.44
N GLU A 77 16.37 -20.56 -7.52
CA GLU A 77 17.73 -20.28 -7.98
C GLU A 77 17.74 -19.97 -9.48
N GLN A 78 16.89 -20.67 -10.24
CA GLN A 78 16.68 -20.39 -11.65
C GLN A 78 16.07 -19.00 -11.87
N PHE A 79 15.12 -18.60 -11.02
CA PHE A 79 14.50 -17.28 -11.07
C PHE A 79 15.53 -16.16 -10.84
N MET A 80 16.42 -16.31 -9.86
CA MET A 80 17.49 -15.35 -9.56
C MET A 80 18.53 -15.23 -10.69
N LYS A 81 18.66 -16.27 -11.53
CA LYS A 81 19.56 -16.30 -12.69
C LYS A 81 18.96 -15.67 -13.95
N ILE A 82 17.68 -15.29 -13.96
CA ILE A 82 17.05 -14.67 -15.14
C ILE A 82 17.75 -13.33 -15.43
N PRO A 83 18.43 -13.18 -16.60
CA PRO A 83 19.18 -11.96 -16.89
C PRO A 83 18.22 -10.78 -17.07
N GLY A 84 18.62 -9.62 -16.54
CA GLY A 84 17.91 -8.35 -16.72
C GLY A 84 17.67 -8.03 -18.20
N CYS A 85 16.52 -7.43 -18.51
CA CYS A 85 16.16 -7.05 -19.88
C CYS A 85 16.49 -5.61 -20.24
N GLN A 86 16.87 -4.77 -19.28
CA GLN A 86 17.13 -3.35 -19.47
C GLN A 86 18.53 -2.98 -18.99
N LYS A 87 19.18 -2.08 -19.72
CA LYS A 87 20.47 -1.47 -19.39
C LYS A 87 20.25 -0.05 -18.85
N GLY A 88 21.12 0.39 -17.94
CA GLY A 88 21.06 1.73 -17.35
C GLY A 88 22.19 1.94 -16.35
N THR A 89 22.11 3.00 -15.57
CA THR A 89 23.06 3.28 -14.47
C THR A 89 22.62 2.58 -13.18
N HIS A 90 23.60 2.21 -12.35
CA HIS A 90 23.28 1.69 -11.03
C HIS A 90 22.65 2.80 -10.17
N SER A 91 21.73 2.42 -9.29
CA SER A 91 21.06 3.36 -8.39
C SER A 91 21.00 2.79 -6.98
N GLU A 92 21.27 3.64 -5.99
CA GLU A 92 21.02 3.35 -4.58
C GLU A 92 19.55 3.58 -4.21
N ASN A 93 18.87 4.46 -4.93
CA ASN A 93 17.45 4.72 -4.73
C ASN A 93 16.65 3.74 -5.59
N ALA A 94 15.70 3.04 -4.98
CA ALA A 94 14.58 2.51 -5.74
C ALA A 94 13.90 3.73 -6.36
N ASP A 95 13.99 3.90 -7.68
CA ASP A 95 13.58 5.11 -8.41
C ASP A 95 12.27 5.76 -7.88
N ASP A 96 12.10 7.08 -8.04
CA ASP A 96 11.05 7.99 -7.51
C ASP A 96 9.58 7.53 -7.55
N GLN A 97 9.27 6.44 -8.28
CA GLN A 97 7.94 5.83 -8.30
C GLN A 97 7.72 4.78 -7.20
N GLY A 98 8.75 4.49 -6.40
CA GLY A 98 8.76 3.42 -5.42
C GLY A 98 8.71 2.06 -6.11
N LYS A 99 9.54 1.12 -5.69
CA LYS A 99 9.35 -0.27 -6.12
C LYS A 99 8.00 -0.77 -5.63
N ARG A 100 7.03 -0.86 -6.54
CA ARG A 100 5.74 -1.49 -6.28
C ARG A 100 5.86 -2.97 -6.58
N TYR A 101 5.63 -3.80 -5.58
CA TYR A 101 5.61 -5.24 -5.70
C TYR A 101 4.15 -5.64 -5.91
N LEU A 102 3.85 -6.31 -7.02
CA LEU A 102 2.46 -6.63 -7.41
C LEU A 102 1.74 -7.62 -6.46
N GLY A 103 2.32 -7.97 -5.31
CA GLY A 103 1.78 -8.96 -4.37
C GLY A 103 2.02 -8.63 -2.89
N GLY A 104 2.26 -7.37 -2.52
CA GLY A 104 2.62 -6.97 -1.16
C GLY A 104 1.65 -6.03 -0.44
N SER A 105 2.04 -5.65 0.78
CA SER A 105 1.36 -4.66 1.64
C SER A 105 1.21 -3.28 0.99
N ASP A 106 1.98 -3.00 -0.06
CA ASP A 106 2.00 -1.77 -0.85
C ASP A 106 0.76 -1.57 -1.74
N LEU A 107 0.00 -2.63 -2.02
CA LEU A 107 -1.30 -2.52 -2.71
C LEU A 107 -2.49 -2.59 -1.75
N ARG A 108 -2.26 -2.97 -0.48
CA ARG A 108 -3.34 -3.22 0.48
C ARG A 108 -4.12 -1.95 0.87
N GLY A 109 -3.45 -0.80 0.87
CA GLY A 109 -4.09 0.50 1.10
C GLY A 109 -4.94 0.94 -0.09
N ASP A 110 -4.32 0.96 -1.28
CA ASP A 110 -4.98 1.41 -2.52
C ASP A 110 -6.15 0.51 -2.95
N CYS A 111 -6.05 -0.80 -2.69
CA CYS A 111 -7.08 -1.77 -3.00
C CYS A 111 -7.91 -2.19 -1.77
N ALA A 112 -7.88 -1.41 -0.68
CA ALA A 112 -8.69 -1.69 0.49
C ALA A 112 -10.19 -1.66 0.10
N PRO A 113 -10.99 -2.66 0.51
CA PRO A 113 -12.42 -2.66 0.23
C PRO A 113 -13.06 -1.46 0.93
N VAL A 114 -13.58 -0.53 0.13
CA VAL A 114 -14.38 0.58 0.63
C VAL A 114 -15.76 0.03 1.00
N ARG A 115 -16.36 0.51 2.09
CA ARG A 115 -17.75 0.17 2.42
C ARG A 115 -18.66 0.69 1.31
N LEU A 116 -19.53 -0.16 0.78
CA LEU A 116 -20.51 0.20 -0.26
C LEU A 116 -21.44 1.35 0.16
N ASP A 117 -21.61 1.56 1.47
CA ASP A 117 -22.44 2.64 2.04
C ASP A 117 -21.64 3.94 2.29
N ALA A 118 -20.40 4.06 1.82
CA ALA A 118 -19.57 5.25 2.08
C ALA A 118 -20.22 6.55 1.53
N ASP A 119 -20.94 6.43 0.42
CA ASP A 119 -21.68 7.53 -0.23
C ASP A 119 -23.18 7.53 0.13
N ALA A 120 -23.63 6.67 1.05
CA ALA A 120 -25.02 6.68 1.50
C ALA A 120 -25.33 8.01 2.21
N PRO A 121 -26.49 8.65 1.94
CA PRO A 121 -26.90 9.85 2.65
C PRO A 121 -26.85 9.63 4.16
N ARG A 122 -25.89 10.29 4.81
CA ARG A 122 -25.64 10.14 6.25
C ARG A 122 -26.88 10.64 7.00
N ASP A 123 -27.51 9.75 7.77
CA ASP A 123 -28.72 10.07 8.53
C ASP A 123 -28.47 11.36 9.35
N PRO A 124 -29.39 12.34 9.29
CA PRO A 124 -29.22 13.64 9.93
C PRO A 124 -28.92 13.56 11.43
N ARG A 125 -29.31 12.48 12.12
CA ARG A 125 -28.94 12.21 13.51
C ARG A 125 -27.42 12.07 13.71
N HIS A 126 -26.72 11.49 12.75
CA HIS A 126 -25.26 11.39 12.83
C HIS A 126 -24.59 12.75 12.73
N LYS A 127 -25.11 13.68 11.92
CA LYS A 127 -24.58 15.05 11.82
C LYS A 127 -24.64 15.77 13.18
N LEU A 128 -25.72 15.56 13.93
CA LEU A 128 -25.93 16.14 15.25
C LEU A 128 -25.06 15.45 16.31
N GLY A 129 -24.93 14.13 16.23
CA GLY A 129 -24.01 13.38 17.06
C GLY A 129 -22.55 13.82 16.86
N ASP A 130 -22.16 14.13 15.62
CA ASP A 130 -20.82 14.64 15.28
C ASP A 130 -20.61 16.04 15.86
N MET A 131 -21.60 16.93 15.71
CA MET A 131 -21.61 18.26 16.32
C MET A 131 -21.53 18.20 17.85
N ARG A 132 -22.31 17.34 18.50
CA ARG A 132 -22.27 17.10 19.95
C ARG A 132 -20.89 16.68 20.42
N ARG A 133 -20.26 15.72 19.72
CA ARG A 133 -18.89 15.26 20.04
C ARG A 133 -17.87 16.38 19.89
N GLY A 134 -17.98 17.19 18.83
CA GLY A 134 -17.11 18.35 18.61
C GLY A 134 -17.25 19.40 19.71
N LEU A 135 -18.48 19.75 20.09
CA LEU A 135 -18.76 20.73 21.15
C LEU A 135 -18.25 20.26 22.52
N ILE A 136 -18.44 18.99 22.86
CA ILE A 136 -17.89 18.39 24.09
C ILE A 136 -16.37 18.43 24.09
N ALA A 137 -15.72 18.14 22.96
CA ALA A 137 -14.27 18.20 22.85
C ALA A 137 -13.71 19.63 23.03
N ILE A 138 -14.51 20.67 22.72
CA ILE A 138 -14.17 22.09 22.92
C ILE A 138 -14.50 22.55 24.35
N GLY A 139 -15.14 21.72 25.16
CA GLY A 139 -15.49 22.00 26.56
C GLY A 139 -16.91 22.52 26.78
N VAL A 140 -17.79 22.42 25.78
CA VAL A 140 -19.22 22.69 25.95
C VAL A 140 -19.91 21.48 26.56
N ASP A 141 -20.74 21.72 27.57
CA ASP A 141 -21.48 20.67 28.26
C ASP A 141 -22.44 19.91 27.31
N GLY A 142 -22.37 18.58 27.34
CA GLY A 142 -23.18 17.72 26.48
C GLY A 142 -24.68 17.76 26.80
N ASP A 143 -25.05 17.94 28.06
CA ASP A 143 -26.44 18.02 28.50
C ASP A 143 -27.07 19.36 28.07
N LEU A 144 -26.27 20.43 27.99
CA LEU A 144 -26.71 21.70 27.42
C LEU A 144 -27.09 21.52 25.94
N PHE A 145 -26.25 20.81 25.16
CA PHE A 145 -26.56 20.49 23.77
C PHE A 145 -27.84 19.66 23.66
N ASP A 146 -27.98 18.61 24.47
CA ASP A 146 -29.14 17.70 24.43
C ASP A 146 -30.45 18.42 24.81
N LYS A 147 -30.42 19.39 25.74
CA LYS A 147 -31.58 20.24 26.08
C LYS A 147 -31.99 21.15 24.92
N VAL A 148 -31.05 21.83 24.27
CA VAL A 148 -31.34 22.73 23.14
C VAL A 148 -31.84 21.94 21.94
N TRP A 149 -31.18 20.82 21.65
CA TRP A 149 -31.59 19.84 20.65
C TRP A 149 -33.03 19.36 20.87
N GLY A 150 -33.35 18.90 22.09
CA GLY A 150 -34.68 18.40 22.44
C GLY A 150 -35.78 19.46 22.28
N LYS A 151 -35.49 20.71 22.64
CA LYS A 151 -36.42 21.84 22.45
C LYS A 151 -36.69 22.11 20.96
N LEU A 152 -35.65 22.16 20.14
CA LEU A 152 -35.78 22.41 18.70
C LEU A 152 -36.49 21.25 17.97
N ALA A 153 -36.28 20.01 18.41
CA ALA A 153 -36.99 18.86 17.89
C ALA A 153 -38.50 18.91 18.21
N ALA A 154 -38.88 19.37 19.40
CA ALA A 154 -40.27 19.60 19.77
C ALA A 154 -40.92 20.72 18.94
N GLU A 155 -40.20 21.82 18.70
CA GLU A 155 -40.66 22.95 17.87
C GLU A 155 -40.80 22.58 16.39
N SER A 156 -39.96 21.67 15.89
CA SER A 156 -39.93 21.25 14.48
C SER A 156 -40.87 20.07 14.18
N GLY A 157 -41.67 19.62 15.16
CA GLY A 157 -42.58 18.48 14.99
C GLY A 157 -41.89 17.14 14.74
N GLY A 158 -40.64 16.98 15.20
CA GLY A 158 -39.84 15.77 15.00
C GLY A 158 -39.08 15.69 13.67
N ASP A 159 -39.12 16.74 12.84
CA ASP A 159 -38.35 16.83 11.60
C ASP A 159 -36.88 17.18 11.87
N ILE A 160 -36.00 16.16 11.78
CA ILE A 160 -34.59 16.23 12.18
C ILE A 160 -33.77 17.09 11.21
N ASP A 161 -34.09 17.06 9.91
CA ASP A 161 -33.38 17.85 8.90
C ASP A 161 -33.55 19.35 9.17
N LYS A 162 -34.76 19.79 9.52
CA LYS A 162 -35.01 21.18 9.93
C LYS A 162 -34.20 21.59 11.15
N VAL A 163 -34.03 20.69 12.12
CA VAL A 163 -33.23 20.98 13.31
C VAL A 163 -31.75 21.11 12.95
N VAL A 164 -31.22 20.22 12.10
CA VAL A 164 -29.83 20.33 11.58
C VAL A 164 -29.62 21.65 10.86
N THR A 165 -30.53 22.05 9.97
CA THR A 165 -30.45 23.34 9.26
C THR A 165 -30.51 24.51 10.25
N THR A 166 -31.36 24.44 11.26
CA THR A 166 -31.47 25.50 12.26
C THR A 166 -30.19 25.66 13.08
N PHE A 167 -29.55 24.55 13.48
CA PHE A 167 -28.24 24.60 14.14
C PHE A 167 -27.17 25.18 13.22
N ALA A 168 -27.11 24.74 11.96
CA ALA A 168 -26.13 25.24 10.99
C ALA A 168 -26.27 26.75 10.77
N THR A 169 -27.49 27.26 10.56
CA THR A 169 -27.74 28.69 10.35
C THR A 169 -27.42 29.52 11.59
N ARG A 170 -27.85 29.07 12.78
CA ARG A 170 -27.60 29.81 14.03
C ARG A 170 -26.13 29.83 14.38
N PHE A 171 -25.44 28.68 14.25
CA PHE A 171 -24.02 28.59 14.53
C PHE A 171 -23.19 29.38 13.51
N GLY A 172 -23.53 29.30 12.22
CA GLY A 172 -22.89 30.13 11.18
C GLY A 172 -23.03 31.62 11.47
N ALA A 173 -24.23 32.08 11.83
CA ALA A 173 -24.46 33.49 12.19
C ALA A 173 -23.64 33.95 13.42
N LEU A 174 -23.40 33.07 14.40
CA LEU A 174 -22.54 33.35 15.54
C LEU A 174 -21.06 33.45 15.15
N LEU A 175 -20.60 32.66 14.18
CA LEU A 175 -19.24 32.73 13.67
C LEU A 175 -19.02 33.92 12.75
N ASP A 176 -20.04 34.32 11.98
CA ASP A 176 -19.99 35.48 11.08
C ASP A 176 -19.99 36.82 11.84
N ASN A 177 -20.55 36.86 13.05
CA ASN A 177 -20.51 38.02 13.94
C ASN A 177 -19.89 37.64 15.31
N PRO A 178 -18.54 37.53 15.38
CA PRO A 178 -17.86 37.38 16.65
C PRO A 178 -18.02 38.69 17.43
N GLN A 179 -18.81 38.65 18.51
CA GLN A 179 -18.91 39.76 19.48
C GLN A 179 -17.59 39.97 20.19
#